data_AF-A0A351ESU4-F1
#
_entry.id   AF-A0A351ESU4-F1
#
_cell.length_a   1.000
_cell.length_b   1.000
_cell.length_c   1.000
_cell.angle_alpha   90.00
_cell.angle_beta   90.00
_cell.angle_gamma   90.00
#
_symmetry.space_group_name_H-M   'P 1'
#
loop_
_entity.id
_entity.type
_entity.pdbx_description
1 polymer ?
#
loop_
_entity_poly.entity_id
_entity_poly.type
_entity_poly.pdbx_seq_one_letter_code
_entity_poly.pdbx_strand_id
1 'polypeptide(L)'
;MAITDLPLTPFTSSSVTAVGHARQLQFDAPGPPSFPALADFHPAVRTWFTRSFPLGPTPPQEHAWPSIAAGNDTLVAAPTGSGKTLSAFLVSIDQLYKRHDAGTLMANTAQVVYVSPLKALAVDISENL
;
A
#
# COMPACT_ATOMS: atom_id res chain seq x y z
N MET A 1 48.18 41.68 12.02
CA MET A 1 48.68 41.61 13.42
C MET A 1 47.45 41.50 14.31
N ALA A 2 47.16 40.47 15.09
CA ALA A 2 47.73 39.14 15.29
C ALA A 2 46.58 38.25 15.86
N ILE A 3 46.57 36.98 15.44
CA ILE A 3 46.16 35.74 16.15
C ILE A 3 45.85 35.86 17.65
N THR A 4 44.81 35.12 18.09
CA THR A 4 44.99 33.99 19.03
C THR A 4 43.80 33.02 18.96
N ASP A 5 44.08 31.85 18.40
CA ASP A 5 43.40 30.58 18.64
C ASP A 5 43.37 30.22 20.13
N LEU A 6 42.27 29.63 20.59
CA LEU A 6 42.18 28.92 21.86
C LEU A 6 42.05 27.41 21.56
N PRO A 7 42.87 26.55 22.17
CA PRO A 7 42.99 25.14 21.77
C PRO A 7 41.80 24.29 22.22
N LEU A 8 41.33 23.43 21.30
CA LEU A 8 40.53 22.25 21.60
C LEU A 8 41.39 21.27 22.39
N THR A 9 40.96 20.90 23.60
CA THR A 9 41.51 19.73 24.30
C THR A 9 40.56 18.53 24.12
N PRO A 10 41.09 17.33 23.85
CA PRO A 10 40.28 16.15 23.54
C PRO A 10 39.73 15.52 24.83
N PHE A 11 38.42 15.24 24.86
CA PHE A 11 37.86 14.36 25.89
C PHE A 11 38.00 12.91 25.41
N THR A 12 39.03 12.23 25.89
CA THR A 12 39.15 10.76 25.82
C THR A 12 38.92 10.19 27.21
N SER A 13 37.87 9.40 27.40
CA SER A 13 37.82 8.36 28.42
C SER A 13 36.63 7.45 28.09
N SER A 14 36.88 6.31 27.46
CA SER A 14 37.16 5.02 28.09
C SER A 14 35.93 4.14 28.04
N SER A 15 36.12 3.00 27.40
CA SER A 15 35.23 1.85 27.26
C SER A 15 34.37 1.62 28.52
N VAL A 16 33.08 1.97 28.44
CA VAL A 16 32.11 1.44 29.39
C VAL A 16 31.90 -0.02 29.00
N THR A 17 32.54 -0.87 29.79
CA THR A 17 32.38 -2.32 29.77
C THR A 17 30.90 -2.64 29.93
N ALA A 18 30.35 -3.35 28.94
CA ALA A 18 28.99 -3.86 28.94
C ALA A 18 28.75 -4.71 30.19
N VAL A 19 27.91 -4.22 31.10
CA VAL A 19 27.25 -5.07 32.10
C VAL A 19 25.78 -4.72 32.08
N GLY A 20 25.04 -5.56 31.36
CA GLY A 20 23.62 -5.41 31.13
C GLY A 20 23.28 -5.92 29.75
N HIS A 21 23.25 -7.25 29.58
CA HIS A 21 22.45 -7.83 28.51
C HIS A 21 21.00 -7.43 28.78
N ALA A 22 20.59 -6.27 28.26
CA ALA A 22 19.20 -5.99 28.02
C ALA A 22 18.77 -7.07 27.04
N ARG A 23 18.25 -8.17 27.57
CA ARG A 23 17.49 -9.15 26.81
C ARG A 23 16.27 -8.36 26.37
N GLN A 24 16.41 -7.66 25.25
CA GLN A 24 15.32 -7.04 24.54
C GLN A 24 14.35 -8.20 24.33
N LEU A 25 13.29 -8.22 25.14
CA LEU A 25 12.19 -9.13 24.94
C LEU A 25 11.62 -8.68 23.60
N GLN A 26 12.11 -9.32 22.54
CA GLN A 26 11.53 -9.28 21.21
C GLN A 26 10.12 -9.80 21.42
N PHE A 27 9.19 -8.89 21.69
CA PHE A 27 7.79 -9.17 21.44
C PHE A 27 7.74 -9.30 19.93
N ASP A 28 7.77 -10.54 19.44
CA ASP A 28 7.31 -10.89 18.10
C ASP A 28 5.80 -10.58 18.08
N ALA A 29 5.49 -9.28 18.11
CA ALA A 29 4.19 -8.80 17.68
C ALA A 29 4.05 -9.36 16.27
N PRO A 30 3.00 -10.14 15.97
CA PRO A 30 2.76 -10.60 14.62
C PRO A 30 2.87 -9.37 13.72
N GLY A 31 3.70 -9.46 12.67
CA GLY A 31 3.71 -8.44 11.63
C GLY A 31 2.26 -8.19 11.18
N PRO A 32 1.93 -6.97 10.71
CA PRO A 32 0.58 -6.71 10.21
C PRO A 32 0.18 -7.82 9.23
N PRO A 33 -1.08 -8.28 9.26
CA PRO A 33 -1.51 -9.42 8.44
C PRO A 33 -1.13 -9.17 6.99
N SER A 34 -0.29 -10.06 6.45
CA SER A 34 0.16 -10.00 5.06
C SER A 34 -0.70 -10.93 4.22
N PHE A 35 -1.43 -10.37 3.25
CA PHE A 35 -2.21 -11.16 2.31
C PHE A 35 -1.37 -11.40 1.04
N PRO A 36 -1.04 -12.65 0.67
CA PRO A 36 -0.21 -12.94 -0.51
C PRO A 36 -0.77 -12.34 -1.80
N ALA A 37 -2.10 -12.31 -1.95
CA ALA A 37 -2.77 -11.70 -3.11
C ALA A 37 -2.52 -10.18 -3.26
N LEU A 38 -2.02 -9.51 -2.22
CA LEU A 38 -1.65 -8.09 -2.24
C LEU A 38 -0.13 -7.86 -2.38
N ALA A 39 0.67 -8.91 -2.55
CA ALA A 39 2.13 -8.80 -2.57
C ALA A 39 2.62 -7.83 -3.66
N ASP A 40 2.01 -7.91 -4.85
CA ASP A 40 2.39 -7.12 -6.02
C ASP A 40 1.71 -5.75 -6.08
N PHE A 41 0.83 -5.44 -5.13
CA PHE A 41 0.19 -4.13 -5.06
C PHE A 41 1.16 -3.07 -4.53
N HIS A 42 0.99 -1.84 -5.00
CA HIS A 42 1.69 -0.66 -4.55
C HIS A 42 1.57 -0.51 -3.03
N PRO A 43 2.65 -0.15 -2.30
CA PRO A 43 2.65 -0.14 -0.84
C PRO A 43 1.53 0.69 -0.20
N ALA A 44 1.15 1.81 -0.81
CA ALA A 44 0.04 2.64 -0.33
C ALA A 44 -1.31 1.89 -0.40
N VAL A 45 -1.56 1.19 -1.51
CA VAL A 45 -2.81 0.44 -1.73
C VAL A 45 -2.89 -0.75 -0.78
N ARG A 46 -1.79 -1.49 -0.62
CA ARG A 46 -1.70 -2.60 0.36
C ARG A 46 -1.94 -2.12 1.79
N THR A 47 -1.32 -0.99 2.18
CA THR A 47 -1.46 -0.43 3.53
C THR A 47 -2.89 0.02 3.80
N TRP A 48 -3.54 0.67 2.83
CA TRP A 48 -4.94 1.04 2.95
C TRP A 48 -5.84 -0.20 3.05
N PHE A 49 -5.66 -1.19 2.17
CA PHE A 49 -6.51 -2.37 2.14
C PHE A 49 -6.43 -3.17 3.44
N THR A 50 -5.22 -3.43 3.94
CA THR A 50 -5.00 -4.19 5.17
C THR A 50 -5.62 -3.52 6.41
N ARG A 51 -5.68 -2.18 6.42
CA ARG A 51 -6.36 -1.41 7.48
C ARG A 51 -7.88 -1.43 7.35
N SER A 52 -8.39 -1.30 6.13
CA SER A 52 -9.83 -1.26 5.85
C SER A 52 -10.50 -2.63 5.92
N PHE A 53 -9.78 -3.69 5.56
CA PHE A 53 -10.26 -5.07 5.48
C PHE A 53 -9.34 -6.00 6.27
N PRO A 54 -9.40 -5.98 7.62
CA PRO A 54 -8.50 -6.76 8.47
C PRO A 54 -8.69 -8.28 8.31
N LEU A 55 -9.84 -8.72 7.80
CA LEU A 55 -10.12 -10.12 7.49
C LEU A 55 -9.50 -10.59 6.15
N GLY A 56 -8.98 -9.67 5.34
CA GLY A 56 -8.34 -9.97 4.09
C GLY A 56 -9.25 -9.93 2.86
N PRO A 57 -8.66 -10.24 1.69
CA PRO A 57 -9.37 -10.25 0.42
C PRO A 57 -10.42 -11.35 0.35
N THR A 58 -11.51 -11.09 -0.38
CA THR A 58 -12.54 -12.09 -0.65
C THR A 58 -12.10 -13.01 -1.80
N PRO A 59 -12.65 -14.23 -1.92
CA PRO A 59 -12.33 -15.11 -3.03
C PRO A 59 -12.45 -14.47 -4.43
N PRO A 60 -13.52 -13.74 -4.80
CA PRO A 60 -13.58 -13.11 -6.13
C PRO A 60 -12.57 -11.97 -6.32
N GLN A 61 -11.99 -11.42 -5.26
CA GLN A 61 -10.89 -10.45 -5.37
C GLN A 61 -9.58 -11.18 -5.68
N GLU A 62 -9.24 -12.20 -4.89
CA GLU A 62 -8.02 -13.00 -5.07
C GLU A 62 -7.93 -13.63 -6.46
N HIS A 63 -9.05 -14.16 -6.97
CA HIS A 63 -9.08 -14.78 -8.31
C HIS A 63 -9.03 -13.75 -9.45
N ALA A 64 -9.61 -12.55 -9.26
CA ALA A 64 -9.71 -11.57 -10.32
C ALA A 64 -8.43 -10.74 -10.48
N TRP A 65 -7.76 -10.40 -9.38
CA TRP A 65 -6.64 -9.46 -9.39
C TRP A 65 -5.49 -9.87 -10.33
N PRO A 66 -5.00 -11.12 -10.33
CA PRO A 66 -3.91 -11.50 -11.24
C PRO A 66 -4.30 -11.34 -12.72
N SER A 67 -5.55 -11.71 -13.07
CA SER A 67 -6.05 -11.59 -14.44
C SER A 67 -6.18 -10.14 -14.89
N ILE A 68 -6.77 -9.29 -14.05
CA ILE A 68 -6.95 -7.86 -14.35
C ILE A 68 -5.60 -7.15 -14.39
N ALA A 69 -4.68 -7.47 -13.47
CA ALA A 69 -3.34 -6.88 -13.42
C ALA A 69 -2.49 -7.24 -14.64
N ALA A 70 -2.69 -8.42 -15.21
CA ALA A 70 -2.07 -8.84 -16.47
C ALA A 70 -2.66 -8.14 -17.71
N GLY A 71 -3.73 -7.34 -17.55
CA GLY A 71 -4.40 -6.65 -18.65
C GLY A 71 -5.42 -7.51 -19.40
N ASN A 72 -5.84 -8.63 -18.84
CA ASN A 72 -6.83 -9.50 -19.47
C ASN A 72 -8.26 -9.00 -19.22
N ASP A 73 -9.12 -9.11 -20.23
CA ASP A 73 -10.57 -8.95 -20.07
C ASP A 73 -11.10 -9.97 -19.05
N THR A 74 -11.68 -9.48 -17.97
CA THR A 74 -12.04 -10.32 -16.82
C THR A 74 -13.50 -10.09 -16.42
N LEU A 75 -14.31 -11.15 -16.49
CA LEU A 75 -15.68 -11.16 -15.99
C LEU A 75 -15.71 -11.72 -14.55
N VAL A 76 -16.08 -10.88 -13.59
CA VAL A 76 -16.24 -11.29 -12.19
C VAL A 76 -17.71 -11.57 -11.88
N ALA A 77 -18.09 -12.85 -11.86
CA ALA A 77 -19.42 -13.31 -11.47
C ALA A 77 -19.41 -13.84 -10.03
N ALA A 78 -20.02 -13.08 -9.10
CA ALA A 78 -20.13 -13.47 -7.69
C ALA A 78 -21.40 -12.88 -7.05
N PRO A 79 -21.86 -13.41 -5.89
CA PRO A 79 -23.00 -12.86 -5.16
C PRO A 79 -22.85 -11.39 -4.78
N THR A 80 -23.96 -10.70 -4.48
CA THR A 80 -23.93 -9.36 -3.88
C THR A 80 -23.17 -9.39 -2.55
N GLY A 81 -22.57 -8.26 -2.16
CA GLY A 81 -21.76 -8.18 -0.94
C GLY A 81 -20.39 -8.90 -0.99
N SER A 82 -20.05 -9.62 -2.07
CA SER A 82 -18.77 -10.36 -2.16
C SER A 82 -17.56 -9.49 -2.53
N GLY A 83 -17.68 -8.17 -2.57
CA GLY A 83 -16.57 -7.26 -2.86
C GLY A 83 -16.19 -7.13 -4.35
N LYS A 84 -17.08 -7.51 -5.27
CA LYS A 84 -16.85 -7.48 -6.74
C LYS A 84 -16.38 -6.14 -7.27
N THR A 85 -16.95 -5.05 -6.76
CA THR A 85 -16.60 -3.69 -7.16
C THR A 85 -15.11 -3.43 -6.92
N LEU A 86 -14.64 -3.77 -5.73
CA LEU A 86 -13.24 -3.59 -5.35
C LEU A 86 -12.29 -4.55 -6.09
N SER A 87 -12.78 -5.68 -6.62
CA SER A 87 -11.97 -6.56 -7.47
C SER A 87 -11.40 -5.81 -8.69
N ALA A 88 -12.20 -4.98 -9.35
CA ALA A 88 -11.72 -4.19 -10.50
C ALA A 88 -11.05 -2.88 -10.07
N PHE A 89 -11.72 -2.10 -9.21
CA PHE A 89 -11.25 -0.76 -8.86
C PHE A 89 -9.90 -0.75 -8.16
N LEU A 90 -9.63 -1.73 -7.27
CA LEU A 90 -8.36 -1.74 -6.54
C LEU A 90 -7.17 -1.91 -7.48
N VAL A 91 -7.30 -2.75 -8.52
CA VAL A 91 -6.26 -2.94 -9.55
C VAL A 91 -6.10 -1.68 -10.40
N SER A 92 -7.21 -1.01 -10.73
CA SER A 92 -7.14 0.25 -11.46
C SER A 92 -6.39 1.33 -10.66
N ILE A 93 -6.70 1.49 -9.37
CA ILE A 93 -6.02 2.44 -8.48
C ILE A 93 -4.54 2.08 -8.30
N ASP A 94 -4.24 0.79 -8.12
CA ASP A 94 -2.87 0.27 -8.06
C ASP A 94 -2.04 0.66 -9.29
N GLN A 95 -2.60 0.48 -10.49
CA GLN A 95 -1.92 0.87 -11.72
C GLN A 95 -1.72 2.39 -11.81
N LEU A 96 -2.64 3.22 -11.29
CA LEU A 96 -2.45 4.67 -11.26
C LEU A 96 -1.28 5.08 -10.37
N TYR A 97 -1.15 4.48 -9.19
CA TYR A 97 0.01 4.70 -8.32
C TYR A 97 1.32 4.25 -8.98
N LYS A 98 1.34 3.06 -9.58
CA LYS A 98 2.53 2.56 -10.30
C LYS A 98 2.92 3.45 -11.48
N ARG A 99 1.94 3.96 -12.25
CA ARG A 99 2.21 4.91 -13.36
C ARG A 99 2.68 6.26 -12.85
N HIS A 100 2.14 6.74 -11.74
CA HIS A 100 2.61 7.96 -11.08
C HIS A 100 4.08 7.85 -10.71
N ASP A 101 4.47 6.77 -10.02
CA ASP A 101 5.86 6.54 -9.59
C ASP A 101 6.81 6.37 -10.78
N ALA A 102 6.34 5.77 -11.88
CA ALA A 102 7.07 5.65 -13.12
C ALA A 102 7.12 6.95 -13.95
N GLY A 103 6.43 8.02 -13.55
CA GLY A 103 6.33 9.27 -14.31
C GLY A 103 5.57 9.15 -15.64
N THR A 104 4.72 8.13 -15.78
CA THR A 104 3.95 7.84 -17.01
C THR A 104 2.45 8.14 -16.88
N LEU A 105 2.02 8.69 -15.74
CA LEU A 105 0.65 9.11 -15.53
C LEU A 105 0.33 10.37 -16.37
N MET A 106 -0.67 10.29 -17.24
CA MET A 106 -1.05 11.43 -18.09
C MET A 106 -1.94 12.39 -17.32
N ALA A 107 -1.50 13.64 -17.19
CA ALA A 107 -2.29 14.71 -16.60
C ALA A 107 -3.54 15.02 -17.45
N ASN A 108 -4.60 15.47 -16.78
CA ASN A 108 -5.86 15.91 -17.40
C ASN A 108 -6.50 14.90 -18.38
N THR A 109 -6.24 13.60 -18.20
CA THR A 109 -6.76 12.53 -19.04
C THR A 109 -7.44 11.48 -18.19
N ALA A 110 -8.66 11.08 -18.56
CA ALA A 110 -9.35 9.98 -17.90
C ALA A 110 -8.59 8.67 -18.12
N GLN A 111 -8.12 8.06 -17.03
CA GLN A 111 -7.34 6.80 -17.07
C GLN A 111 -8.21 5.55 -16.84
N VAL A 112 -9.37 5.73 -16.22
CA VAL A 112 -10.30 4.66 -15.84
C VAL A 112 -11.71 5.16 -16.13
N VAL A 113 -12.52 4.32 -16.79
CA VAL A 113 -13.93 4.63 -17.08
C VAL A 113 -14.79 3.55 -16.43
N TYR A 114 -15.66 3.98 -15.52
CA TYR A 114 -16.68 3.13 -14.93
C TYR A 114 -18.02 3.39 -15.61
N VAL A 115 -18.70 2.32 -16.03
CA VAL A 115 -20.01 2.39 -16.68
C VAL A 115 -21.01 1.62 -15.82
N SER A 116 -22.10 2.28 -15.47
CA SER A 116 -23.20 1.70 -14.71
C SER A 116 -24.49 1.80 -15.51
N PRO A 117 -25.34 0.76 -15.53
CA PRO A 117 -26.67 0.84 -16.12
C PRO A 117 -27.63 1.73 -15.30
N LEU A 118 -27.27 2.07 -14.05
CA LEU A 118 -28.10 2.86 -13.14
C LEU A 118 -27.37 4.12 -12.68
N LYS A 119 -28.06 5.26 -12.76
CA LYS A 119 -27.54 6.55 -12.29
C LYS A 119 -27.24 6.54 -10.79
N ALA A 120 -28.13 5.97 -9.99
CA ALA A 120 -27.94 5.89 -8.53
C ALA A 120 -26.64 5.16 -8.16
N LEU A 121 -26.33 4.06 -8.85
CA LEU A 121 -25.10 3.31 -8.61
C LEU A 121 -23.86 4.06 -9.13
N ALA A 122 -23.98 4.85 -10.21
CA ALA A 122 -22.88 5.70 -10.65
C ALA A 122 -22.54 6.79 -9.63
N VAL A 123 -23.58 7.40 -9.03
CA VAL A 123 -23.42 8.41 -7.98
C VAL A 123 -22.80 7.79 -6.72
N ASP A 124 -23.31 6.64 -6.28
CA ASP A 124 -22.77 5.92 -5.11
C ASP A 124 -21.27 5.63 -5.24
N ILE A 125 -20.83 5.16 -6.41
CA ILE A 125 -19.41 4.92 -6.69
C ILE A 125 -18.61 6.23 -6.73
N SER A 126 -19.17 7.33 -7.22
CA SER A 126 -18.46 8.61 -7.26
C SER A 126 -18.23 9.24 -5.88
N GLU A 127 -19.06 8.90 -4.89
CA GLU A 127 -18.99 9.45 -3.53
C GLU A 127 -18.18 8.55 -2.58
N ASN A 128 -18.21 7.23 -2.78
CA ASN A 128 -17.68 6.25 -1.83
C ASN A 128 -16.37 5.57 -2.28
N LEU A 129 -15.88 5.85 -3.49
CA LEU A 129 -14.60 5.34 -4.00
C LEU A 129 -13.48 6.37 -3.84
#